data_AF-A0A527FEZ9-F1
#
_entry.id   AF-A0A527FEZ9-F1
#
_cell.length_a   1.000
_cell.length_b   1.000
_cell.length_c   1.000
_cell.angle_alpha   90.00
_cell.angle_beta   90.00
_cell.angle_gamma   90.00
#
_symmetry.space_group_name_H-M   'P 1'
#
loop_
_entity.id
_entity.type
_entity.pdbx_description
1 polymer ?
#
loop_
_entity_poly.entity_id
_entity_poly.type
_entity_poly.pdbx_seq_one_letter_code
_entity_poly.pdbx_strand_id
1 'polypeptide(L)' 'VLIGLPDELRQLEYSQRLAHRARNVLAVAGGSTGRALFDAALDGGSVALGAGISQIAAGASADLVSLDPK' A
#
# COMPACT_ATOMS: atom_id res chain seq x y z
N VAL A 1 11.55 6.06 16.36
CA VAL A 1 10.47 5.28 15.71
C VAL A 1 10.17 5.99 14.40
N LEU A 2 10.43 5.35 13.26
CA LEU A 2 10.09 5.89 11.95
C LEU A 2 8.69 5.37 11.61
N ILE A 3 7.71 6.25 11.54
CA ILE A 3 6.38 5.91 11.03
C ILE A 3 6.35 6.46 9.61
N GLY A 4 6.47 5.56 8.64
CA GLY A 4 6.57 5.90 7.22
C GLY A 4 5.90 4.85 6.37
N LEU A 5 5.12 5.29 5.39
CA LEU A 5 4.41 4.41 4.46
C LEU A 5 5.27 3.28 3.88
N PRO A 6 6.49 3.53 3.33
CA PRO A 6 7.29 2.43 2.78
C PRO A 6 7.80 1.45 3.85
N ASP A 7 8.04 1.92 5.07
CA ASP A 7 8.55 1.09 6.17
C ASP A 7 7.45 0.15 6.70
N GLU A 8 6.24 0.67 6.88
CA GLU A 8 5.07 -0.08 7.35
C GLU A 8 4.66 -1.18 6.34
N LEU A 9 4.54 -0.83 5.05
CA LEU A 9 4.19 -1.80 4.01
C LEU A 9 5.26 -2.89 3.87
N ARG A 10 6.55 -2.53 4.02
CA ARG A 10 7.65 -3.50 4.01
C ARG A 10 7.59 -4.42 5.22
N GLN A 11 7.33 -3.88 6.41
CA GLN A 11 7.21 -4.67 7.63
C GLN A 11 6.05 -5.68 7.52
N LEU A 12 4.89 -5.24 7.00
CA LEU A 12 3.75 -6.11 6.79
C LEU A 12 4.09 -7.29 5.86
N GLU A 13 4.62 -7.05 4.67
CA GLU A 13 5.02 -8.14 3.77
C GLU A 13 6.08 -9.05 4.42
N TYR A 14 7.08 -8.49 5.09
CA TYR A 14 8.15 -9.29 5.69
C TYR A 14 7.66 -10.20 6.81
N SER A 15 6.66 -9.77 7.58
CA SER A 15 6.00 -10.63 8.56
C SER A 15 5.36 -11.86 7.90
N GLN A 16 4.70 -11.66 6.75
CA GLN A 16 4.08 -12.74 5.99
C GLN A 16 5.12 -13.68 5.37
N ARG A 17 6.21 -13.12 4.84
CA ARG A 17 7.33 -13.92 4.32
C ARG A 17 7.91 -14.84 5.37
N LEU A 18 8.11 -14.32 6.59
CA LEU A 18 8.67 -15.09 7.69
C LEU A 18 7.73 -16.22 8.13
N ALA A 19 6.44 -15.90 8.31
CA ALA A 19 5.43 -16.87 8.72
C ALA A 19 5.22 -17.98 7.69
N HIS A 20 5.17 -17.63 6.40
CA HIS A 20 4.84 -18.56 5.31
C HIS A 20 6.05 -19.16 4.59
N ARG A 21 7.28 -18.72 4.94
CA ARG A 21 8.52 -19.10 4.25
C ARG A 21 8.44 -18.92 2.72
N ALA A 22 7.79 -17.83 2.30
CA ALA A 22 7.51 -17.52 0.90
C ALA A 22 7.87 -16.05 0.59
N ARG A 23 7.82 -15.67 -0.69
CA ARG A 23 8.07 -14.29 -1.17
C ARG A 23 6.86 -13.79 -1.94
N ASN A 24 6.66 -12.47 -1.91
CA ASN A 24 5.54 -11.79 -2.58
C ASN A 24 4.20 -12.37 -2.10
N VAL A 25 4.07 -12.53 -0.78
CA VAL A 25 2.97 -13.29 -0.17
C VAL A 25 1.64 -12.57 -0.33
N LEU A 26 1.66 -11.24 -0.21
CA LEU A 26 0.48 -10.40 -0.30
C LEU A 26 0.12 -9.95 -1.73
N ALA A 27 0.80 -10.51 -2.73
CA ALA A 27 0.54 -10.22 -4.13
C ALA A 27 -0.05 -11.44 -4.84
N VAL A 28 -0.85 -11.19 -5.88
CA VAL A 28 -1.17 -12.24 -6.86
C VAL A 28 0.10 -12.66 -7.58
N ALA A 29 0.21 -13.95 -7.92
CA ALA A 29 1.37 -14.50 -8.63
C ALA A 29 1.67 -13.72 -9.92
N GLY A 30 2.93 -13.31 -10.09
CA GLY A 30 3.38 -12.49 -11.21
C GLY A 30 3.13 -10.97 -11.06
N GLY A 31 2.42 -10.54 -10.02
CA GLY A 31 2.15 -9.13 -9.72
C GLY A 31 3.24 -8.45 -8.88
N SER A 32 3.15 -7.11 -8.80
CA SER A 32 3.99 -6.31 -7.92
C SER A 32 3.41 -6.26 -6.50
N THR A 33 4.17 -6.75 -5.53
CA THR A 33 3.80 -6.69 -4.10
C THR A 33 3.63 -5.27 -3.60
N GLY A 34 4.52 -4.35 -3.99
CA GLY A 34 4.43 -2.95 -3.57
C GLY A 34 3.15 -2.29 -4.08
N ARG A 35 2.76 -2.59 -5.33
CA ARG A 35 1.51 -2.08 -5.92
C ARG A 35 0.29 -2.63 -5.20
N ALA A 36 0.22 -3.95 -5.00
CA ALA A 36 -0.90 -4.60 -4.31
C ALA A 36 -1.11 -4.04 -2.89
N LEU A 37 -0.02 -3.87 -2.15
CA LEU A 37 -0.05 -3.30 -0.80
C LEU A 37 -0.48 -1.84 -0.78
N PHE A 38 0.06 -1.03 -1.69
CA PHE A 38 -0.27 0.40 -1.74
C PHE A 38 -1.73 0.64 -2.10
N ASP A 39 -2.24 -0.04 -3.13
CA ASP A 39 -3.64 0.06 -3.53
C ASP A 39 -4.57 -0.39 -2.40
N ALA A 40 -4.28 -1.53 -1.76
CA ALA A 40 -5.09 -2.03 -0.64
C ALA A 40 -5.05 -1.10 0.59
N ALA A 41 -3.90 -0.47 0.87
CA ALA A 41 -3.77 0.50 1.96
C ALA A 41 -4.59 1.77 1.68
N LEU A 42 -4.59 2.27 0.44
CA LEU A 42 -5.41 3.41 0.04
C LEU A 42 -6.91 3.12 0.13
N ASP A 43 -7.35 2.01 -0.46
CA ASP A 43 -8.76 1.64 -0.48
C ASP A 43 -9.27 1.32 0.94
N GLY A 44 -8.54 0.50 1.69
CA GLY A 44 -8.89 0.15 3.06
C GLY A 44 -8.86 1.34 4.01
N GLY A 45 -7.85 2.21 3.88
CA GLY A 45 -7.73 3.43 4.66
C GLY A 45 -8.85 4.42 4.39
N SER A 46 -9.23 4.60 3.12
CA SER A 46 -10.35 5.47 2.76
C SER A 46 -11.67 4.96 3.32
N VAL A 47 -11.91 3.65 3.27
CA VAL A 47 -13.10 3.03 3.89
C VAL A 47 -13.08 3.23 5.41
N ALA A 48 -11.95 2.95 6.07
CA ALA A 48 -11.82 3.04 7.52
C ALA A 48 -12.04 4.47 8.06
N LEU A 49 -11.61 5.48 7.31
CA LEU A 49 -11.71 6.89 7.70
C LEU A 49 -12.95 7.60 7.12
N GLY A 50 -13.70 6.94 6.22
CA GLY A 50 -14.78 7.58 5.49
C GLY A 50 -14.31 8.71 4.56
N ALA A 51 -13.09 8.59 4.01
CA ALA A 51 -12.43 9.65 3.25
C ALA A 51 -12.90 9.77 1.78
N GLY A 52 -13.77 8.86 1.32
CA GLY A 52 -14.37 8.92 -0.02
C GLY A 52 -13.54 8.23 -1.09
N ILE A 53 -13.36 8.85 -2.26
CA ILE A 53 -12.64 8.25 -3.38
C ILE A 53 -11.13 8.27 -3.08
N SER A 54 -10.51 7.09 -2.98
CA SER A 54 -9.07 6.89 -2.68
C SER A 54 -8.15 7.05 -3.88
N GLN A 55 -8.72 7.14 -5.09
CA GLN A 55 -8.01 7.08 -6.36
C GLN A 55 -7.83 8.45 -6.99
N ILE A 56 -6.82 8.60 -7.84
CA ILE A 56 -6.65 9.79 -8.67
C ILE A 56 -7.75 9.81 -9.74
N ALA A 57 -8.86 10.46 -9.42
CA ALA A 57 -10.06 10.49 -10.23
C ALA A 57 -10.77 11.85 -10.13
N ALA A 58 -11.53 12.20 -11.17
CA ALA A 58 -12.36 13.39 -11.14
C ALA A 58 -13.40 13.30 -10.00
N GLY A 59 -13.53 14.38 -9.23
CA GLY A 59 -14.43 14.45 -8.07
C GLY A 59 -13.85 13.87 -6.77
N ALA A 60 -12.66 13.27 -6.80
CA ALA A 60 -11.92 12.90 -5.59
C ALA A 60 -11.27 14.13 -4.93
N SER A 61 -10.82 13.98 -3.67
CA SER A 61 -9.97 14.97 -3.01
C SER A 61 -8.65 15.16 -3.78
N ALA A 62 -8.09 16.36 -3.74
CA ALA A 62 -6.84 16.70 -4.43
C ALA A 62 -5.58 16.29 -3.64
N ASP A 63 -5.63 15.13 -2.99
CA ASP A 63 -4.56 14.61 -2.14
C ASP A 63 -3.59 13.78 -3.00
N LEU A 64 -2.47 14.40 -3.37
CA LEU A 64 -1.50 13.84 -4.30
C LEU A 64 -0.09 13.88 -3.71
N VAL A 65 0.71 12.87 -4.04
CA VAL A 65 2.13 12.78 -3.67
C VAL A 65 2.96 12.48 -4.91
N SER A 66 4.07 13.19 -5.09
CA SER A 66 5.10 12.86 -6.07
C SER A 66 6.26 12.14 -5.39
N LEU A 67 6.82 11.13 -6.04
CA LEU A 67 8.02 10.44 -5.57
C LEU A 67 9.26 11.00 -6.27
N ASP A 68 10.34 11.25 -5.52
CA ASP A 68 11.66 11.50 -6.10
C ASP A 68 12.24 10.16 -6.59
N PRO A 69 12.60 10.02 -7.88
CA PRO A 69 13.19 8.79 -8.40
C PRO A 69 14.67 8.59 -8.02
N LYS A 70 15.31 9.54 -7.33
CA LYS A 70 16.75 9.52 -7.02
C LYS A 70 17.10 8.88 -5.68
#